data_AF-A0A838R3N6-F1
#
_entry.id   AF-A0A838R3N6-F1
#
_cell.length_a   1.000
_cell.length_b   1.000
_cell.length_c   1.000
_cell.angle_alpha   90.00
_cell.angle_beta   90.00
_cell.angle_gamma   90.00
#
_symmetry.space_group_name_H-M   'P 1'
#
loop_
_entity.id
_entity.type
_entity.pdbx_description
1 polymer ?
#
loop_
_entity_poly.entity_id
_entity_poly.type
_entity_poly.pdbx_seq_one_letter_code
_entity_poly.pdbx_strand_id
1 'polypeptide(L)'
;MSDPPRRWYRVRMRTLLLMTLLAVIGLSLYSYWSDYMDLATRRERELLSPARGDFCTVVLRRELLGIERMDAGPATVNGVANSVSGPFVLMNDQWIVLGGASEGQPQQWVPREHVLLLKVDAR
;
A
#
# COMPACT_ATOMS: atom_id res chain seq x y z
N MET A 1 24.68 41.23 -51.45
CA MET A 1 25.27 40.90 -50.13
C MET A 1 24.16 40.41 -49.22
N SER A 2 24.11 39.11 -48.98
CA SER A 2 23.10 38.45 -48.15
C SER A 2 23.60 38.36 -46.70
N ASP A 3 23.24 39.34 -45.88
CA ASP A 3 23.43 39.30 -44.43
C ASP A 3 22.38 38.38 -43.75
N PRO A 4 22.67 37.81 -42.56
CA PRO A 4 22.71 36.35 -42.40
C PRO A 4 21.44 35.72 -41.76
N PRO A 5 21.25 34.39 -41.89
CA PRO A 5 20.13 33.63 -41.29
C PRO A 5 20.21 33.46 -39.75
N ARG A 6 20.99 34.27 -39.04
CA ARG A 6 21.30 34.08 -37.61
C ARG A 6 20.14 34.39 -36.66
N ARG A 7 19.21 35.26 -37.04
CA ARG A 7 18.07 35.67 -36.18
C ARG A 7 17.03 34.55 -36.00
N TRP A 8 16.68 33.84 -37.07
CA TRP A 8 15.72 32.72 -37.02
C TRP A 8 16.23 31.54 -36.20
N TYR A 9 17.53 31.24 -36.29
CA TYR A 9 18.15 30.16 -35.51
C TYR A 9 18.11 30.46 -34.00
N ARG A 10 18.34 31.72 -33.59
CA ARG A 10 18.25 32.13 -32.17
C ARG A 10 16.83 32.05 -31.61
N VAL A 11 15.82 32.44 -32.39
CA VAL A 11 14.42 32.33 -31.98
C VAL A 11 14.02 30.87 -31.82
N ARG A 12 14.37 30.01 -32.78
CA ARG A 12 14.14 28.55 -32.70
C ARG A 12 14.84 27.89 -31.51
N MET A 13 16.08 28.28 -31.22
CA MET A 13 16.81 27.74 -30.05
C MET A 13 16.18 28.20 -28.74
N ARG A 14 15.74 29.46 -28.64
CA ARG A 14 15.04 29.96 -27.44
C ARG A 14 13.70 29.26 -27.22
N THR A 15 12.94 29.01 -28.29
CA THR A 15 11.67 28.27 -28.19
C THR A 15 11.91 26.81 -27.81
N LEU A 16 12.93 26.15 -28.36
CA LEU A 16 13.29 24.78 -27.99
C LEU A 16 13.69 24.70 -26.51
N LEU A 17 14.53 25.62 -26.03
CA LEU A 17 14.92 25.70 -24.62
C LEU A 17 13.71 25.86 -23.70
N LEU A 18 12.77 26.74 -24.05
CA LEU A 18 11.55 26.94 -23.27
C LEU A 18 10.67 25.68 -23.24
N MET A 19 10.51 25.00 -24.38
CA MET A 19 9.73 23.76 -24.45
C MET A 19 10.38 22.64 -23.64
N THR A 20 11.70 22.51 -23.70
CA THR A 20 12.42 21.54 -22.85
C THR A 20 12.29 21.87 -21.37
N LEU A 21 12.35 23.15 -21.00
CA LEU A 21 12.20 23.58 -19.62
C LEU A 21 10.79 23.27 -19.09
N LEU A 22 9.76 23.55 -19.89
CA LEU A 22 8.37 23.19 -19.57
C LEU A 22 8.17 21.68 -19.45
N ALA A 23 8.78 20.89 -20.34
CA ALA A 23 8.73 19.44 -20.26
C ALA A 23 9.36 18.91 -18.97
N VAL A 24 10.52 19.45 -18.57
CA VAL A 24 11.21 19.07 -17.32
C VAL A 24 10.39 19.46 -16.09
N ILE A 25 9.80 20.66 -16.08
CA ILE A 25 8.91 21.11 -14.99
C ILE A 25 7.68 20.20 -14.90
N GLY A 26 7.06 19.88 -16.03
CA GLY A 26 5.91 18.97 -16.09
C GLY A 26 6.25 17.57 -15.58
N LEU A 27 7.41 17.03 -15.98
CA LEU A 27 7.88 15.73 -15.51
C LEU A 27 8.14 15.71 -14.00
N SER A 28 8.75 16.78 -13.48
CA SER A 28 9.04 16.95 -12.04
C SER A 28 7.76 17.05 -11.20
N LEU A 29 6.79 17.83 -11.68
CA LEU A 29 5.46 17.93 -11.05
C LEU A 29 4.75 16.57 -11.06
N TYR A 30 4.82 15.84 -12.18
CA TYR A 30 4.22 14.51 -12.29
C TYR A 30 4.86 13.50 -11.33
N SER A 31 6.20 13.45 -11.25
CA SER A 31 6.88 12.56 -10.32
C SER A 31 6.56 12.90 -8.87
N TYR A 32 6.58 14.19 -8.52
CA TYR A 32 6.24 14.63 -7.17
C TYR A 32 4.80 14.28 -6.79
N TRP A 33 3.85 14.49 -7.71
CA TRP A 33 2.45 14.14 -7.49
C TRP A 33 2.27 12.62 -7.31
N SER A 34 2.95 11.81 -8.14
CA SER A 34 2.94 10.35 -8.02
C SER A 34 3.41 9.91 -6.64
N ASP A 35 4.57 10.40 -6.19
CA ASP A 35 5.13 10.05 -4.89
C ASP A 35 4.23 10.52 -3.73
N TYR A 36 3.60 11.70 -3.88
CA TYR A 36 2.68 12.24 -2.88
C TYR A 36 1.43 11.37 -2.72
N MET A 37 0.84 10.90 -3.83
CA MET A 37 -0.34 10.01 -3.79
C MET A 37 -0.01 8.66 -3.14
N ASP A 38 1.18 8.12 -3.41
CA ASP A 38 1.65 6.88 -2.78
C ASP A 38 1.87 7.07 -1.27
N LEU A 39 2.38 8.22 -0.83
CA LEU A 39 2.53 8.55 0.58
C LEU A 39 1.19 8.82 1.29
N ALA A 40 0.25 9.49 0.62
CA ALA A 40 -1.08 9.77 1.17
C ALA A 40 -1.86 8.48 1.41
N THR A 41 -1.85 7.57 0.45
CA THR A 41 -2.48 6.25 0.59
C THR A 41 -1.83 5.38 1.67
N ARG A 42 -0.52 5.51 1.91
CA ARG A 42 0.15 4.87 3.06
C ARG A 42 -0.32 5.44 4.39
N ARG A 43 -0.38 6.77 4.53
CA ARG A 43 -0.85 7.42 5.76
C ARG A 43 -2.29 7.11 6.09
N GLU A 44 -3.19 7.11 5.12
CA GLU A 44 -4.59 6.74 5.35
C GLU A 44 -4.72 5.29 5.86
N ARG A 45 -3.85 4.38 5.39
CA ARG A 45 -3.81 2.99 5.86
C ARG A 45 -3.19 2.86 7.26
N GLU A 46 -2.19 3.66 7.59
CA GLU A 46 -1.62 3.72 8.94
C GLU A 46 -2.63 4.28 9.96
N LEU A 47 -3.42 5.28 9.56
CA LEU A 47 -4.50 5.83 10.39
C LEU A 47 -5.64 4.84 10.65
N LEU A 48 -5.81 3.85 9.78
CA LEU A 48 -6.77 2.75 9.94
C LEU A 48 -6.19 1.53 10.66
N SER A 49 -4.95 1.62 11.17
CA SER A 49 -4.36 0.52 11.93
C SER A 49 -4.97 0.41 13.33
N PRO A 50 -5.23 -0.81 13.84
CA PRO A 50 -5.67 -1.02 15.22
C PRO A 50 -4.66 -0.49 16.24
N ALA A 51 -5.09 -0.19 17.46
CA ALA A 51 -4.14 0.18 18.50
C ALA A 51 -3.30 -1.03 18.91
N ARG A 52 -2.02 -0.80 19.24
CA ARG A 52 -1.15 -1.88 19.75
C ARG A 52 -1.75 -2.47 21.02
N GLY A 53 -1.88 -3.80 21.04
CA GLY A 53 -2.46 -4.55 22.14
C GLY A 53 -3.96 -4.86 21.99
N ASP A 54 -4.66 -4.28 21.02
CA ASP A 54 -6.05 -4.65 20.72
C ASP A 54 -6.12 -6.10 20.26
N PHE A 55 -7.16 -6.83 20.68
CA PHE A 55 -7.34 -8.20 20.22
C PHE A 55 -7.94 -8.19 18.83
N CYS A 56 -7.23 -8.77 17.87
CA CYS A 56 -7.62 -8.78 16.47
C CYS A 56 -7.81 -10.20 15.97
N THR A 57 -8.84 -10.40 15.14
CA THR A 57 -9.06 -11.63 14.38
C THR A 57 -8.91 -11.32 12.90
N VAL A 58 -7.94 -11.98 12.26
CA VAL A 58 -7.63 -11.85 10.84
C VAL A 58 -8.23 -13.04 10.11
N VAL A 59 -9.14 -12.79 9.17
CA VAL A 59 -9.73 -13.80 8.29
C VAL A 59 -8.94 -13.83 6.99
N LEU A 60 -8.51 -15.03 6.58
CA LEU A 60 -7.69 -15.26 5.40
C LEU A 60 -8.52 -15.31 4.11
N ARG A 61 -7.89 -14.99 2.97
CA ARG A 61 -8.53 -15.05 1.65
C ARG A 61 -8.81 -16.48 1.20
N ARG A 62 -9.92 -16.59 0.49
CA ARG A 62 -10.53 -17.80 -0.07
C ARG A 62 -9.57 -18.58 -0.99
N GLU A 63 -8.77 -17.85 -1.76
CA GLU A 63 -7.83 -18.37 -2.76
C GLU A 63 -6.75 -19.27 -2.16
N LEU A 64 -6.37 -19.03 -0.91
CA LEU A 64 -5.33 -19.80 -0.21
C LEU A 64 -5.85 -21.09 0.39
N LEU A 65 -7.17 -21.15 0.59
CA LEU A 65 -7.86 -22.32 1.13
C LEU A 65 -8.46 -23.21 0.01
N GLY A 66 -8.39 -22.74 -1.25
CA GLY A 66 -8.79 -23.51 -2.44
C GLY A 66 -10.29 -23.65 -2.65
N ILE A 67 -11.11 -22.66 -2.22
CA ILE A 67 -12.58 -22.80 -2.21
C ILE A 67 -13.29 -21.58 -2.79
N GLU A 68 -14.31 -21.84 -3.63
CA GLU A 68 -15.05 -20.82 -4.38
C GLU A 68 -16.12 -20.06 -3.55
N ARG A 69 -16.61 -20.62 -2.44
CA ARG A 69 -17.62 -20.00 -1.57
C ARG A 69 -17.26 -20.14 -0.09
N MET A 70 -16.79 -19.05 0.52
CA MET A 70 -16.55 -18.94 1.95
C MET A 70 -17.16 -17.64 2.46
N ASP A 71 -17.91 -17.72 3.56
CA ASP A 71 -18.45 -16.55 4.25
C ASP A 71 -17.30 -15.69 4.82
N ALA A 72 -17.54 -14.39 4.96
CA ALA A 72 -16.53 -13.42 5.41
C ALA A 72 -16.19 -13.51 6.92
N GLY A 73 -16.50 -14.63 7.57
CA GLY A 73 -16.36 -14.83 9.01
C GLY A 73 -15.35 -15.91 9.39
N PRO A 74 -14.90 -15.93 10.66
CA PRO A 74 -14.03 -16.99 11.18
C PRO A 74 -14.79 -18.32 11.20
N ALA A 75 -14.24 -19.32 10.53
CA ALA A 75 -14.81 -20.65 10.39
C ALA A 75 -13.71 -21.70 10.19
N THR A 76 -14.02 -22.95 10.51
CA THR A 76 -13.20 -24.09 10.11
C THR A 76 -13.64 -24.56 8.73
N VAL A 77 -12.68 -24.65 7.82
CA VAL A 77 -12.92 -24.95 6.42
C VAL A 77 -11.98 -26.07 6.01
N ASN A 78 -12.54 -27.23 5.62
CA ASN A 78 -11.78 -28.46 5.34
C ASN A 78 -10.83 -28.88 6.49
N GLY A 79 -11.23 -28.64 7.74
CA GLY A 79 -10.43 -28.98 8.92
C GLY A 79 -9.30 -27.98 9.26
N VAL A 80 -9.15 -26.91 8.46
CA VAL A 80 -8.18 -25.83 8.71
C VAL A 80 -8.94 -24.57 9.14
N ALA A 81 -8.46 -23.88 10.17
CA ALA A 81 -9.02 -22.59 10.57
C ALA A 81 -8.72 -21.54 9.50
N ASN A 82 -9.74 -20.83 9.01
CA ASN A 82 -9.57 -19.74 8.04
C ASN A 82 -9.17 -18.41 8.69
N SER A 83 -8.91 -18.40 10.00
CA SER A 83 -8.67 -17.19 10.77
C SER A 83 -7.55 -17.36 11.79
N VAL A 84 -6.86 -16.26 12.05
CA VAL A 84 -5.76 -16.15 13.00
C VAL A 84 -6.08 -15.01 13.96
N SER A 85 -6.02 -15.27 15.26
CA SER A 85 -6.40 -14.30 16.30
C SER A 85 -5.29 -14.07 17.31
N GLY A 86 -5.11 -12.83 17.73
CA GLY A 86 -4.11 -12.45 18.73
C GLY A 86 -4.04 -10.94 18.97
N PRO A 87 -3.28 -10.49 19.99
CA PRO A 87 -3.05 -9.08 20.24
C PRO A 87 -2.29 -8.44 19.08
N PHE A 88 -2.75 -7.28 18.61
CA PHE A 88 -2.12 -6.54 17.52
C PHE A 88 -0.76 -5.98 17.94
N VAL A 89 0.28 -6.25 17.15
CA VAL A 89 1.64 -5.74 17.42
C VAL A 89 2.01 -4.64 16.44
N LEU A 90 1.96 -4.93 15.14
CA LEU A 90 2.24 -3.97 14.08
C LEU A 90 1.63 -4.42 12.75
N MET A 91 1.41 -3.46 11.87
CA MET A 91 1.01 -3.68 10.49
C MET A 91 1.87 -2.79 9.59
N ASN A 92 2.40 -3.35 8.52
CA ASN A 92 3.05 -2.60 7.45
C ASN A 92 2.38 -2.93 6.11
N ASP A 93 2.99 -2.58 4.98
CA ASP A 93 2.40 -2.82 3.65
C ASP A 93 2.34 -4.30 3.26
N GLN A 94 3.21 -5.13 3.83
CA GLN A 94 3.36 -6.54 3.45
C GLN A 94 2.80 -7.50 4.51
N TRP A 95 2.82 -7.12 5.78
CA TRP A 95 2.63 -8.01 6.92
C TRP A 95 1.70 -7.40 7.96
N ILE A 96 0.87 -8.25 8.55
CA ILE A 96 0.19 -8.03 9.81
C ILE A 96 0.82 -8.95 10.84
N VAL A 97 1.28 -8.39 11.95
CA VAL A 97 1.88 -9.15 13.04
C VAL A 97 0.94 -9.16 14.22
N LEU A 98 0.53 -10.36 14.61
CA LEU A 98 -0.19 -10.63 15.83
C LEU A 98 0.77 -11.26 16.84
N GLY A 99 0.65 -10.85 18.09
CA GLY A 99 1.32 -11.52 19.20
C GLY A 99 0.68 -12.88 19.46
N GLY A 100 1.41 -13.75 20.12
CA GLY A 100 0.84 -15.00 20.62
C GLY A 100 -0.26 -14.73 21.65
N ALA A 101 -1.21 -15.66 21.78
CA ALA A 101 -2.33 -15.52 22.71
C ALA A 101 -1.91 -15.60 24.20
N SER A 102 -0.65 -15.95 24.48
CA SER A 102 -0.08 -16.03 25.83
C SER A 102 1.38 -15.61 25.82
N GLU A 103 1.90 -15.16 26.96
CA GLU A 103 3.33 -14.84 27.12
C GLU A 103 4.21 -16.04 26.70
N GLY A 104 5.14 -15.79 25.78
CA GLY A 104 6.06 -16.81 25.27
C GLY A 104 5.60 -17.55 24.01
N GLN A 105 4.38 -17.34 23.52
CA GLN A 105 3.96 -17.87 22.21
C GLN A 105 4.59 -17.07 21.06
N PRO A 106 4.96 -17.74 19.95
CA PRO A 106 5.59 -17.07 18.82
C PRO A 106 4.64 -16.06 18.18
N GLN A 107 5.22 -14.96 17.68
CA GLN A 107 4.48 -13.99 16.88
C GLN A 107 4.01 -14.62 15.58
N GLN A 108 2.79 -14.29 15.16
CA GLN A 108 2.18 -14.76 13.93
C GLN A 108 2.28 -13.67 12.87
N TRP A 109 2.93 -14.00 11.77
CA TRP A 109 3.17 -13.10 10.64
C TRP A 109 2.22 -13.49 9.51
N VAL A 110 1.25 -12.63 9.23
CA VAL A 110 0.24 -12.87 8.19
C VAL A 110 0.51 -11.94 7.01
N PRO A 111 0.73 -12.46 5.79
CA PRO A 111 0.86 -11.62 4.60
C PRO A 111 -0.43 -10.83 4.35
N ARG A 112 -0.33 -9.54 4.05
CA ARG A 112 -1.52 -8.69 3.82
C ARG A 112 -2.28 -9.07 2.57
N GLU A 113 -1.59 -9.55 1.54
CA GLU A 113 -2.25 -10.08 0.34
C GLU A 113 -3.19 -11.24 0.65
N HIS A 114 -2.95 -11.94 1.77
CA HIS A 114 -3.72 -13.09 2.22
C HIS A 114 -4.86 -12.72 3.16
N VAL A 115 -5.04 -11.45 3.50
CA VAL A 115 -6.09 -11.00 4.42
C VAL A 115 -7.35 -10.65 3.64
N LEU A 116 -8.47 -11.23 4.05
CA LEU A 116 -9.81 -10.89 3.60
C LEU A 116 -10.41 -9.80 4.48
N LEU A 117 -10.34 -9.98 5.79
CA LEU A 117 -10.94 -9.09 6.77
C LEU A 117 -10.12 -9.08 8.06
N LEU A 118 -9.96 -7.89 8.65
CA LEU A 118 -9.40 -7.72 9.99
C LEU A 118 -10.51 -7.19 10.90
N LYS A 119 -10.88 -7.98 11.90
CA LYS A 119 -11.85 -7.60 12.92
C LYS A 119 -11.11 -7.23 14.20
N VAL A 120 -11.33 -6.02 14.70
CA VAL A 120 -10.85 -5.58 16.01
C VAL A 120 -11.96 -5.85 17.01
N ASP A 121 -11.67 -6.63 18.06
CA ASP A 121 -12.59 -6.78 19.18
C ASP A 121 -12.38 -5.58 20.11
N ALA A 122 -13.26 -4.58 19.97
CA ALA A 122 -13.33 -3.46 20.88
C ALA A 122 -13.72 -3.98 22.28
N ARG A 123 -12.89 -3.70 23.28
CA ARG A 123 -13.20 -3.95 24.69
C ARG A 123 -14.36 -3.08 25.17
#